data_AF-A0A0A0B128-F1
#
_entry.id   AF-A0A0A0B128-F1
#
_cell.length_a   1.000
_cell.length_b   1.000
_cell.length_c   1.000
_cell.angle_alpha   90.00
_cell.angle_beta   90.00
_cell.angle_gamma   90.00
#
_symmetry.space_group_name_H-M   'P 1'
#
loop_
_entity.id
_entity.type
_entity.pdbx_description
1 polymer ?
#
loop_
_entity_poly.entity_id
_entity_poly.type
_entity_poly.pdbx_seq_one_letter_code
_entity_poly.pdbx_strand_id
1 'polypeptide(L)'
;KAKGLFSIRRLAICHSEVLLCRLHDVSLAVTKEVNNLRSKVSRYAIGTLGELFRTMKKHMDHEVDEAARVLLHKMGDTNEFIQKAASRSLGIMVESVTPGRAMTALMASGV
;
A
#
# COMPACT_ATOMS: atom_id res chain seq x y z
N LYS A 1 -7.05 -13.17 -7.97
CA LYS A 1 -6.57 -11.83 -7.55
C LYS A 1 -7.50 -11.16 -6.53
N ALA A 2 -8.73 -10.75 -6.89
CA ALA A 2 -9.64 -10.07 -5.94
C ALA A 2 -9.93 -10.84 -4.63
N LYS A 3 -10.24 -12.15 -4.70
CA LYS A 3 -10.45 -12.99 -3.50
C LYS A 3 -9.21 -13.05 -2.59
N GLY A 4 -8.01 -13.13 -3.17
CA GLY A 4 -6.76 -13.15 -2.42
C GLY A 4 -6.49 -11.83 -1.70
N LEU A 5 -6.67 -10.69 -2.40
CA LEU A 5 -6.56 -9.37 -1.77
C LEU A 5 -7.57 -9.20 -0.64
N PHE A 6 -8.80 -9.71 -0.81
CA PHE A 6 -9.81 -9.68 0.24
C PHE A 6 -9.37 -10.47 1.49
N SER A 7 -8.82 -11.67 1.31
CA SER A 7 -8.27 -12.46 2.41
C SER A 7 -7.11 -11.75 3.10
N ILE A 8 -6.16 -11.19 2.35
CA ILE A 8 -5.03 -10.42 2.92
C ILE A 8 -5.56 -9.25 3.75
N ARG A 9 -6.51 -8.48 3.22
CA ARG A 9 -7.09 -7.33 3.94
C ARG A 9 -7.80 -7.76 5.22
N ARG A 10 -8.52 -8.89 5.20
CA ARG A 10 -9.16 -9.43 6.42
C ARG A 10 -8.13 -9.88 7.45
N LEU A 11 -7.07 -10.56 7.03
CA LEU A 11 -5.99 -10.97 7.92
C LEU A 11 -5.30 -9.75 8.53
N ALA A 12 -4.99 -8.72 7.74
CA ALA A 12 -4.40 -7.49 8.25
C ALA A 12 -5.24 -6.83 9.36
N ILE A 13 -6.57 -6.83 9.20
CA ILE A 13 -7.49 -6.19 10.15
C ILE A 13 -7.74 -7.06 11.39
N CYS A 14 -7.85 -8.38 11.24
CA CYS A 14 -8.31 -9.27 12.31
C CYS A 14 -7.19 -10.09 12.98
N HIS A 15 -6.12 -10.39 12.24
CA HIS A 15 -5.08 -11.37 12.60
C HIS A 15 -3.73 -10.95 11.98
N SER A 16 -3.28 -9.74 12.29
CA SER A 16 -2.11 -9.12 11.66
C SER A 16 -0.83 -9.92 11.87
N GLU A 17 -0.72 -10.62 13.00
CA GLU A 17 0.38 -11.50 13.38
C GLU A 17 0.66 -12.59 12.33
N VAL A 18 -0.36 -13.07 11.61
CA VAL A 18 -0.22 -14.09 10.57
C VAL A 18 0.57 -13.56 9.38
N LEU A 19 0.45 -12.25 9.09
CA LEU A 19 1.13 -11.63 7.95
C LEU A 19 2.54 -11.15 8.30
N LEU A 20 2.83 -10.85 9.58
CA LEU A 20 4.12 -10.29 10.00
C LEU A 20 5.31 -11.18 9.60
N CYS A 21 5.18 -12.50 9.70
CA CYS A 21 6.24 -13.46 9.34
C CYS A 21 6.55 -13.51 7.83
N ARG A 22 5.65 -12.99 6.98
CA ARG A 22 5.77 -12.98 5.51
C ARG A 22 5.47 -11.60 4.94
N LEU A 23 5.71 -10.55 5.73
CA LEU A 23 5.22 -9.21 5.44
C LEU A 23 5.76 -8.68 4.12
N HIS A 24 7.06 -8.90 3.85
CA HIS A 24 7.69 -8.51 2.59
C HIS A 24 7.01 -9.15 1.38
N ASP A 25 6.84 -10.47 1.37
CA ASP A 25 6.21 -11.20 0.25
C ASP A 25 4.77 -10.73 0.01
N VAL A 26 4.02 -10.53 1.09
CA VAL A 26 2.63 -10.05 1.04
C VAL A 26 2.58 -8.63 0.48
N SER A 27 3.41 -7.73 0.99
CA SER A 27 3.52 -6.35 0.53
C SER A 27 3.92 -6.28 -0.94
N LEU A 28 4.93 -7.04 -1.36
CA LEU A 28 5.35 -7.12 -2.76
C LEU A 28 4.21 -7.60 -3.67
N ALA A 29 3.50 -8.66 -3.26
CA ALA A 29 2.37 -9.20 -4.03
C ALA A 29 1.22 -8.18 -4.15
N VAL A 30 0.86 -7.48 -3.06
CA VAL A 30 -0.19 -6.44 -3.08
C VAL A 30 0.25 -5.25 -3.93
N THR A 31 1.48 -4.79 -3.77
CA THR A 31 2.07 -3.67 -4.53
C THR A 31 2.10 -3.97 -6.03
N LYS A 32 2.42 -5.20 -6.43
CA LYS A 32 2.31 -5.62 -7.84
C LYS A 32 0.89 -5.47 -8.38
N GLU A 33 -0.14 -5.77 -7.58
CA GLU A 33 -1.54 -5.64 -7.99
C GLU A 33 -2.05 -4.19 -8.01
N VAL A 34 -1.33 -3.22 -7.43
CA VAL A 34 -1.63 -1.78 -7.58
C VAL A 34 -1.57 -1.36 -9.06
N ASN A 35 -0.68 -1.95 -9.85
CA ASN A 35 -0.54 -1.68 -11.29
C ASN A 35 -1.40 -2.59 -12.18
N ASN A 36 -2.40 -3.29 -11.62
CA ASN A 36 -3.26 -4.16 -12.39
C ASN A 36 -4.11 -3.36 -13.42
N LEU A 37 -4.14 -3.84 -14.68
CA LEU A 37 -4.90 -3.22 -15.78
C LEU A 37 -6.42 -3.14 -15.50
N ARG A 38 -6.95 -4.00 -14.65
CA ARG A 38 -8.34 -3.94 -14.22
C ARG A 38 -8.47 -2.96 -13.06
N SER A 39 -9.03 -1.79 -13.33
CA SER A 39 -9.23 -0.70 -12.35
C SER A 39 -9.84 -1.16 -11.02
N LYS A 40 -10.84 -2.06 -11.04
CA LYS A 40 -11.42 -2.62 -9.80
C LYS A 40 -10.40 -3.40 -8.95
N VAL A 41 -9.50 -4.15 -9.59
CA VAL A 41 -8.45 -4.92 -8.88
C VAL A 41 -7.38 -3.97 -8.37
N SER A 42 -6.91 -3.03 -9.19
CA SER A 42 -5.94 -2.01 -8.80
C SER A 42 -6.44 -1.18 -7.61
N ARG A 43 -7.65 -0.62 -7.69
CA ARG A 43 -8.26 0.14 -6.59
C ARG A 43 -8.33 -0.67 -5.29
N TYR A 44 -8.68 -1.95 -5.39
CA TYR A 44 -8.78 -2.81 -4.23
C TYR A 44 -7.40 -3.15 -3.64
N ALA A 45 -6.39 -3.32 -4.49
CA ALA A 45 -5.00 -3.50 -4.06
C ALA A 45 -4.46 -2.26 -3.34
N ILE A 46 -4.72 -1.06 -3.88
CA ILE A 46 -4.37 0.22 -3.24
C ILE A 46 -5.00 0.32 -1.84
N GLY A 47 -6.31 0.03 -1.73
CA GLY A 47 -6.98 0.03 -0.43
C GLY A 47 -6.44 -1.04 0.53
N THR A 48 -6.01 -2.19 0.01
CA THR A 48 -5.38 -3.25 0.82
C THR A 48 -4.01 -2.82 1.33
N LEU A 49 -3.19 -2.20 0.48
CA LEU A 49 -1.88 -1.67 0.84
C LEU A 49 -2.00 -0.61 1.95
N GLY A 50 -3.00 0.28 1.85
CA GLY A 50 -3.29 1.25 2.90
C GLY A 50 -3.67 0.61 4.24
N GLU A 51 -4.46 -0.48 4.24
CA GLU A 51 -4.74 -1.20 5.49
C GLU A 51 -3.50 -1.90 6.07
N LEU A 52 -2.62 -2.45 5.22
CA LEU A 52 -1.35 -3.01 5.69
C LEU A 52 -0.52 -1.95 6.42
N PHE A 53 -0.37 -0.75 5.86
CA PHE A 53 0.29 0.36 6.55
C PHE A 53 -0.38 0.73 7.87
N ARG A 54 -1.69 0.91 7.87
CA ARG A 54 -2.44 1.28 9.09
C ARG A 54 -2.26 0.27 10.22
N THR A 55 -2.27 -1.01 9.88
CA THR A 55 -2.28 -2.11 10.86
C THR A 55 -0.88 -2.49 11.33
N MET A 56 0.09 -2.57 10.41
CA MET A 56 1.45 -3.04 10.68
C MET A 56 2.43 -1.90 11.04
N LYS A 57 2.10 -0.65 10.68
CA LYS A 57 2.85 0.56 11.06
C LYS A 57 4.34 0.45 10.74
N LYS A 58 5.23 0.71 11.72
CA LYS A 58 6.69 0.64 11.60
C LYS A 58 7.24 -0.68 11.04
N HIS A 59 6.49 -1.79 11.12
CA HIS A 59 6.91 -3.05 10.49
C HIS A 59 6.94 -2.94 8.96
N MET A 60 6.28 -1.95 8.38
CA MET A 60 6.28 -1.66 6.95
C MET A 60 7.41 -0.73 6.50
N ASP A 61 8.30 -0.28 7.39
CA ASP A 61 9.35 0.70 7.07
C ASP A 61 10.27 0.27 5.90
N HIS A 62 10.43 -1.04 5.68
CA HIS A 62 11.20 -1.61 4.56
C HIS A 62 10.46 -1.58 3.23
N GLU A 63 9.14 -1.46 3.24
CA GLU A 63 8.27 -1.52 2.05
C GLU A 63 7.91 -0.13 1.51
N VAL A 64 8.21 0.92 2.27
CA VAL A 64 7.79 2.30 1.99
C VAL A 64 8.30 2.79 0.64
N ASP A 65 9.54 2.48 0.26
CA ASP A 65 10.16 3.04 -0.94
C ASP A 65 9.42 2.60 -2.23
N GLU A 66 9.05 1.33 -2.33
CA GLU A 66 8.26 0.82 -3.46
C GLU A 66 6.81 1.32 -3.38
N ALA A 67 6.21 1.25 -2.19
CA ALA A 67 4.82 1.66 -1.98
C ALA A 67 4.59 3.13 -2.32
N ALA A 68 5.47 4.02 -1.85
CA ALA A 68 5.44 5.45 -2.14
C ALA A 68 5.48 5.69 -3.65
N ARG A 69 6.41 5.04 -4.36
CA ARG A 69 6.57 5.18 -5.80
C ARG A 69 5.31 4.77 -6.57
N VAL A 70 4.75 3.60 -6.28
CA VAL A 70 3.55 3.14 -7.00
C VAL A 70 2.31 3.98 -6.65
N LEU A 71 2.18 4.44 -5.42
CA LEU A 71 1.05 5.26 -4.98
C LEU A 71 1.13 6.66 -5.59
N LEU A 72 2.29 7.30 -5.56
CA LEU A 72 2.53 8.60 -6.22
C LEU A 72 2.25 8.52 -7.72
N HIS A 73 2.71 7.46 -8.39
CA HIS A 73 2.38 7.24 -9.79
C HIS A 73 0.86 7.12 -10.02
N LYS A 74 0.15 6.39 -9.13
CA LYS A 74 -1.31 6.22 -9.21
C LYS A 74 -2.12 7.47 -8.85
N MET A 75 -1.52 8.45 -8.17
CA MET A 75 -2.14 9.77 -8.00
C MET A 75 -2.21 10.56 -9.32
N GLY A 76 -1.38 10.21 -10.31
CA GLY A 76 -1.45 10.77 -11.68
C GLY A 76 -2.39 10.02 -12.62
N ASP A 77 -3.15 9.02 -12.15
CA ASP A 77 -4.05 8.23 -12.98
C ASP A 77 -5.28 9.05 -13.41
N THR A 78 -5.75 8.89 -14.66
CA THR A 78 -6.93 9.60 -15.19
C THR A 78 -8.23 9.14 -14.53
N ASN A 79 -8.24 7.96 -13.92
CA ASN A 79 -9.39 7.46 -13.18
C ASN A 79 -9.43 8.08 -11.78
N GLU A 80 -10.39 8.98 -11.55
CA GLU A 80 -10.56 9.68 -10.27
C GLU A 80 -10.70 8.73 -9.06
N PHE A 81 -11.30 7.55 -9.23
CA PHE A 81 -11.42 6.57 -8.15
C PHE A 81 -10.09 5.92 -7.79
N ILE A 82 -9.17 5.79 -8.76
CA ILE A 82 -7.81 5.30 -8.54
C ILE A 82 -6.99 6.40 -7.88
N GLN A 83 -7.02 7.62 -8.43
CA GLN A 83 -6.34 8.78 -7.85
C GLN A 83 -6.72 8.97 -6.38
N LYS A 84 -8.03 9.05 -6.06
CA LYS A 84 -8.50 9.22 -4.68
C LYS A 84 -8.07 8.07 -3.75
N ALA A 85 -8.11 6.83 -4.24
CA ALA A 85 -7.66 5.69 -3.46
C ALA A 85 -6.15 5.77 -3.18
N ALA A 86 -5.36 6.17 -4.18
CA ALA A 86 -3.91 6.32 -4.07
C ALA A 86 -3.54 7.43 -3.08
N SER A 87 -4.12 8.63 -3.22
CA SER A 87 -3.89 9.75 -2.28
C SER A 87 -4.24 9.36 -0.85
N ARG A 88 -5.37 8.68 -0.63
CA ARG A 88 -5.77 8.22 0.70
C ARG A 88 -4.78 7.19 1.26
N SER A 89 -4.36 6.21 0.45
CA SER A 89 -3.42 5.18 0.89
C SER A 89 -2.04 5.77 1.18
N LEU A 90 -1.60 6.76 0.41
CA LEU A 90 -0.34 7.46 0.63
C LEU A 90 -0.37 8.26 1.93
N GLY A 91 -1.47 8.97 2.21
CA GLY A 91 -1.65 9.66 3.50
C GLY A 91 -1.57 8.70 4.69
N ILE A 92 -2.26 7.56 4.61
CA ILE A 92 -2.19 6.52 5.64
C ILE A 92 -0.77 6.00 5.81
N MET A 93 -0.03 5.76 4.72
CA MET A 93 1.36 5.31 4.77
C MET A 93 2.22 6.31 5.56
N VAL A 94 2.16 7.60 5.21
CA VAL A 94 2.92 8.67 5.86
C VAL A 94 2.60 8.77 7.36
N GLU A 95 1.33 8.62 7.74
CA GLU A 95 0.90 8.66 9.14
C GLU A 95 1.29 7.41 9.95
N SER A 96 1.57 6.28 9.29
CA SER A 96 1.72 4.97 9.96
C SER A 96 3.17 4.54 10.18
N VAL A 97 4.09 4.94 9.31
CA VAL A 97 5.50 4.51 9.33
C VAL A 97 6.37 5.48 10.12
N THR A 98 7.64 5.13 10.35
CA THR A 98 8.58 6.05 10.99
C THR A 98 8.70 7.35 10.19
N PRO A 99 8.54 8.55 10.79
CA PRO A 99 8.56 9.81 10.04
C PRO A 99 9.80 10.03 9.17
N GLY A 100 10.98 9.66 9.67
CA GLY A 100 12.21 9.71 8.90
C GLY A 100 12.19 8.82 7.66
N ARG A 101 11.59 7.63 7.75
CA ARG A 101 11.42 6.72 6.60
C ARG A 101 10.43 7.27 5.58
N ALA A 102 9.30 7.80 6.04
CA ALA A 102 8.34 8.47 5.15
C ALA A 102 9.00 9.63 4.39
N MET A 103 9.73 10.50 5.10
CA MET A 103 10.43 11.64 4.51
C MET A 103 11.45 11.19 3.45
N THR A 104 12.33 10.24 3.78
CA THR A 104 13.34 9.74 2.83
C THR A 104 12.70 9.14 1.57
N ALA A 105 11.65 8.33 1.73
CA ALA A 105 10.99 7.69 0.59
C ALA A 105 10.29 8.70 -0.34
N LEU A 106 9.64 9.73 0.23
CA LEU A 106 8.99 10.77 -0.55
C LEU A 106 10.01 11.63 -1.32
N MET A 107 11.11 12.04 -0.67
CA MET A 107 12.18 12.78 -1.33
C MET A 107 12.84 11.96 -2.45
N ALA A 108 13.09 10.67 -2.22
CA ALA A 108 13.66 9.78 -3.23
C ALA A 108 12.72 9.54 -4.42
N SER A 109 11.41 9.71 -4.23
CA SER A 109 10.40 9.59 -5.28
C SER A 109 10.19 10.88 -6.08
N GLY A 110 10.94 11.95 -5.78
CA GLY A 110 10.95 13.20 -6.55
C GLY A 110 9.87 14.20 -6.15
N VAL A 111 9.41 14.18 -4.89
CA VAL A 111 8.57 15.24 -4.29
C VAL A 111 9.45 16.33 -3.69
#